data_AF-A0A954GC90-F1
#
_entry.id   AF-A0A954GC90-F1
#
_cell.length_a   1.000
_cell.length_b   1.000
_cell.length_c   1.000
_cell.angle_alpha   90.00
_cell.angle_beta   90.00
_cell.angle_gamma   90.00
#
_symmetry.space_group_name_H-M   'P 1'
#
loop_
_entity.id
_entity.type
_entity.pdbx_description
1 polymer ?
#
loop_
_entity_poly.entity_id
_entity_poly.type
_entity_poly.pdbx_seq_one_letter_code
_entity_poly.pdbx_strand_id
1 'polypeptide(L)'
;MLLLRNKSLASLSFLALLMSGCGSLPTFDHLDAVPAHRVPQTLLGPSKSDMQEISLSRLRRSPTGVYELGPNDILGVYIETILGNAGDVPPVHFPDDGEQEPAIGYPVPIREDGTIALPLIPPIDVA
;
A
#
# COMPACT_ATOMS: atom_id res chain seq x y z
N MET A 1 54.84 -14.56 -2.43
CA MET A 1 54.04 -15.66 -1.83
C MET A 1 53.37 -15.30 -0.49
N LEU A 2 53.92 -14.36 0.33
CA LEU A 2 53.25 -13.89 1.56
C LEU A 2 51.93 -13.11 1.32
N LEU A 3 51.85 -12.31 0.25
CA LEU A 3 50.66 -11.47 -0.05
C LEU A 3 49.41 -12.27 -0.44
N LEU A 4 49.56 -13.44 -1.07
CA LEU A 4 48.42 -14.33 -1.38
C LEU A 4 47.86 -15.00 -0.11
N ARG A 5 48.74 -15.32 0.85
CA ARG A 5 48.34 -15.93 2.13
C ARG A 5 47.47 -14.98 2.97
N ASN A 6 47.81 -13.68 2.99
CA ASN A 6 46.98 -12.64 3.64
C ASN A 6 45.62 -12.43 2.97
N LYS A 7 45.54 -12.52 1.63
CA LYS A 7 44.26 -12.36 0.90
C LYS A 7 43.31 -13.54 1.14
N SER A 8 43.83 -14.77 1.19
CA SER A 8 43.02 -15.95 1.56
C SER A 8 42.55 -15.91 3.01
N LEU A 9 43.40 -15.45 3.94
CA LEU A 9 43.02 -15.26 5.35
C LEU A 9 41.94 -14.18 5.52
N ALA A 10 42.02 -13.07 4.78
CA ALA A 10 41.01 -12.02 4.81
C ALA A 10 39.66 -12.48 4.25
N SER A 11 39.68 -13.25 3.15
CA SER A 11 38.48 -13.85 2.56
C SER A 11 37.79 -14.85 3.51
N LEU A 12 38.58 -15.70 4.17
CA LEU A 12 38.05 -16.69 5.12
C LEU A 12 37.42 -16.03 6.35
N SER A 13 38.01 -14.94 6.84
CA SER A 13 37.47 -14.14 7.95
C SER A 13 36.14 -13.47 7.57
N PHE A 14 36.06 -12.89 6.37
CA PHE A 14 34.84 -12.24 5.87
C PHE A 14 33.68 -13.24 5.68
N LEU A 15 33.98 -14.45 5.18
CA LEU A 15 32.98 -15.50 5.01
C LEU A 15 32.44 -16.02 6.36
N ALA A 16 33.28 -16.04 7.42
CA ALA A 16 32.86 -16.44 8.76
C ALA A 16 31.87 -15.44 9.41
N LEU A 17 32.02 -14.14 9.11
CA LEU A 17 31.11 -13.09 9.57
C LEU A 17 29.74 -13.14 8.88
N LEU A 18 29.65 -13.70 7.68
CA LEU A 18 28.38 -13.86 6.95
C LEU A 18 27.55 -15.07 7.41
N MET A 19 28.17 -16.04 8.09
CA MET A 19 27.50 -17.24 8.60
C MET A 19 26.94 -17.07 10.02
N SER A 20 27.14 -15.92 10.66
CA SER A 20 26.51 -15.58 11.94
C SER A 20 25.11 -15.02 11.67
N GLY A 21 24.09 -15.86 11.78
CA GLY A 21 22.70 -15.44 11.62
C GLY A 21 22.26 -14.46 12.71
N CYS A 22 21.21 -13.67 12.45
CA CYS A 22 20.69 -12.65 13.37
C CYS A 22 20.29 -13.17 14.78
N GLY A 23 20.06 -14.49 14.94
CA GLY A 23 19.79 -15.12 16.23
C GLY A 23 21.00 -15.31 17.14
N SER A 24 22.22 -15.00 16.67
CA SER A 24 23.47 -15.10 17.45
C SER A 24 23.94 -13.77 18.03
N LEU A 25 23.22 -12.67 17.75
CA LEU A 25 23.52 -11.38 18.33
C LEU A 25 23.08 -11.38 19.80
N PRO A 26 23.96 -11.02 20.76
CA PRO A 26 23.60 -10.94 22.18
C PRO A 26 22.49 -9.91 22.46
N THR A 27 22.14 -9.07 21.49
CA THR A 27 21.00 -8.15 21.56
C THR A 27 19.64 -8.84 21.48
N PHE A 28 19.56 -10.06 20.92
CA PHE A 28 18.31 -10.81 20.77
C PHE A 28 18.19 -12.02 21.71
N ASP A 29 19.24 -12.31 22.49
CA ASP A 29 19.27 -13.44 23.45
C ASP A 29 18.43 -13.16 24.73
N HIS A 30 18.05 -11.90 24.93
CA HIS A 30 17.25 -11.48 26.09
C HIS A 30 16.16 -10.47 25.70
N LEU A 31 15.21 -10.93 24.90
CA LEU A 31 13.91 -10.28 24.88
C LEU A 31 13.19 -10.66 26.17
N ASP A 32 13.03 -9.70 27.08
CA ASP A 32 12.25 -9.85 28.32
C ASP A 32 10.76 -9.99 27.99
N ALA A 33 10.39 -11.15 27.46
CA ALA A 33 9.00 -11.51 27.23
C ALA A 33 8.35 -11.91 28.55
N VAL A 34 7.17 -11.34 28.82
CA VAL A 34 6.34 -11.78 29.95
C VAL A 34 5.72 -13.12 29.58
N PRO A 35 6.00 -14.22 30.33
CA PRO A 35 5.33 -15.50 30.09
C PRO A 35 3.82 -15.34 30.17
N ALA A 36 3.06 -16.03 29.31
CA ALA A 36 1.60 -15.88 29.24
C ALA A 36 0.89 -16.03 30.60
N HIS A 37 1.40 -16.88 31.49
CA HIS A 37 0.86 -17.09 32.84
C HIS A 37 1.14 -15.95 33.84
N ARG A 38 2.06 -15.03 33.52
CA ARG A 38 2.41 -13.86 34.35
C ARG A 38 1.71 -12.58 33.91
N VAL A 39 0.92 -12.63 32.85
CA VAL A 39 0.14 -11.48 32.38
C VAL A 39 -1.01 -11.23 33.37
N PRO A 40 -1.17 -10.01 33.91
CA PRO A 40 -2.29 -9.68 34.78
C PRO A 40 -3.64 -9.98 34.12
N GLN A 41 -4.58 -10.55 34.89
CA GLN A 41 -5.91 -10.90 34.37
C GLN A 41 -6.68 -9.70 33.81
N THR A 42 -6.37 -8.49 34.27
CA THR A 42 -6.94 -7.23 33.74
C THR A 42 -6.52 -6.91 32.31
N LEU A 43 -5.40 -7.47 31.84
CA LEU A 43 -4.93 -7.34 30.45
C LEU A 43 -5.36 -8.52 29.58
N LEU A 44 -5.89 -9.58 30.18
CA LEU A 44 -6.45 -10.71 29.45
C LEU A 44 -7.84 -10.33 28.97
N GLY A 45 -8.08 -10.44 27.66
CA GLY A 45 -9.41 -10.34 27.09
C GLY A 45 -10.31 -11.49 27.58
N PRO A 46 -11.64 -11.38 27.40
CA PRO A 46 -12.55 -12.48 27.70
C PRO A 46 -12.17 -13.74 26.91
N SER A 47 -12.39 -14.90 27.54
CA SER A 47 -12.12 -16.19 26.89
C SER A 47 -12.93 -16.34 25.61
N LYS A 48 -12.30 -16.90 24.57
CA LYS A 48 -12.98 -17.27 23.32
C LYS A 48 -13.64 -18.65 23.37
N SER A 49 -13.47 -19.40 24.47
CA SER A 49 -13.93 -20.79 24.60
C SER A 49 -15.44 -20.97 24.40
N ASP A 50 -16.23 -19.97 24.80
CA ASP A 50 -17.70 -20.00 24.70
C ASP A 50 -18.22 -19.24 23.46
N MET A 51 -17.31 -18.74 22.60
CA MET A 51 -17.70 -18.05 21.37
C MET A 51 -18.09 -19.06 20.30
N GLN A 52 -19.15 -18.74 19.55
CA GLN A 52 -19.51 -19.47 18.34
C GLN A 52 -18.79 -18.88 17.13
N GLU A 53 -18.26 -19.75 16.28
CA GLU A 53 -17.66 -19.34 15.02
C GLU A 53 -18.73 -18.74 14.10
N ILE A 54 -18.49 -17.52 13.61
CA ILE A 54 -19.37 -16.88 12.64
C ILE A 54 -19.09 -17.46 11.25
N SER A 55 -20.16 -17.81 10.52
CA SER A 55 -20.03 -18.17 9.11
C SER A 55 -19.39 -17.01 8.33
N LEU A 56 -18.26 -17.26 7.68
CA LEU A 56 -17.56 -16.27 6.85
C LEU A 56 -18.44 -15.74 5.71
N SER A 57 -19.43 -16.51 5.27
CA SER A 57 -20.42 -16.08 4.28
C SER A 57 -21.26 -14.89 4.77
N ARG A 58 -21.50 -14.77 6.08
CA ARG A 58 -22.23 -13.64 6.68
C ARG A 58 -21.39 -12.37 6.77
N LEU A 59 -20.06 -12.51 6.70
CA LEU A 59 -19.13 -11.38 6.66
C LEU A 59 -18.90 -10.88 5.22
N ARG A 60 -19.46 -11.56 4.22
CA ARG A 60 -19.37 -11.12 2.84
C ARG A 60 -20.14 -9.80 2.69
N ARG A 61 -19.42 -8.73 2.37
CA ARG A 61 -20.05 -7.51 1.83
C ARG A 61 -20.46 -7.79 0.38
N SER A 62 -21.70 -7.45 0.05
CA SER A 62 -22.10 -7.38 -1.36
C SER A 62 -21.23 -6.33 -2.04
N PRO A 63 -20.63 -6.62 -3.21
CA PRO A 63 -19.91 -5.59 -3.95
C PRO A 63 -20.88 -4.45 -4.25
N THR A 64 -20.47 -3.23 -3.89
CA THR A 64 -21.22 -2.02 -4.18
C THR A 64 -21.40 -1.94 -5.70
N GLY A 65 -22.62 -1.74 -6.19
CA GLY A 65 -22.90 -1.72 -7.63
C GLY A 65 -22.37 -0.47 -8.35
N VAL A 66 -21.73 0.44 -7.61
CA VAL A 66 -21.21 1.71 -8.11
C VAL A 66 -19.74 1.81 -7.72
N TYR A 67 -18.91 2.24 -8.66
CA TYR A 67 -17.50 2.52 -8.43
C TYR A 67 -17.35 3.78 -7.58
N GLU A 68 -16.58 3.70 -6.50
CA GLU A 68 -16.22 4.84 -5.66
C GLU A 68 -14.82 5.32 -6.08
N LEU A 69 -14.67 6.63 -6.27
CA LEU A 69 -13.41 7.24 -6.66
C LEU A 69 -12.39 7.16 -5.53
N GLY A 70 -11.12 6.94 -5.86
CA GLY A 70 -10.04 6.85 -4.89
C GLY A 70 -8.77 7.60 -5.29
N PRO A 71 -7.85 7.82 -4.34
CA PRO A 71 -6.53 8.35 -4.64
C PRO A 71 -5.83 7.54 -5.73
N ASN A 72 -5.15 8.24 -6.64
CA ASN A 72 -4.48 7.71 -7.84
C ASN A 72 -5.39 7.31 -9.01
N ASP A 73 -6.72 7.47 -8.89
CA ASP A 73 -7.59 7.37 -10.07
C ASP A 73 -7.35 8.55 -11.02
N ILE A 74 -7.72 8.36 -12.29
CA ILE A 74 -7.62 9.39 -13.33
C ILE A 74 -9.01 9.70 -13.85
N LEU A 75 -9.39 10.98 -13.76
CA LEU A 75 -10.66 11.49 -14.30
C LEU A 75 -10.44 12.14 -15.66
N GLY A 76 -11.35 11.92 -16.60
CA GLY A 76 -11.48 12.73 -17.81
C GLY A 76 -12.27 14.00 -17.50
N VAL A 77 -11.61 15.16 -17.52
CA VAL A 77 -12.24 16.45 -17.21
C VAL A 77 -12.19 17.35 -18.44
N TYR A 78 -13.34 17.88 -18.84
CA TYR A 78 -13.44 18.88 -19.90
C TYR A 78 -14.14 20.14 -19.39
N ILE A 79 -13.43 21.26 -19.49
CA ILE A 79 -13.96 22.58 -19.18
C ILE A 79 -13.63 23.46 -20.38
N GLU A 80 -14.66 23.82 -21.14
CA GLU A 80 -14.53 24.66 -22.32
C GLU A 80 -13.81 25.97 -21.96
N THR A 81 -12.90 26.43 -22.82
CA THR A 81 -12.05 27.63 -22.64
C THR A 81 -11.00 27.58 -21.53
N ILE A 82 -11.06 26.63 -20.59
CA ILE A 82 -10.12 26.52 -19.46
C ILE A 82 -9.04 25.46 -19.70
N LEU A 83 -9.44 24.25 -20.06
CA LEU A 83 -8.51 23.14 -20.34
C LEU A 83 -8.22 22.97 -21.84
N GLY A 84 -9.02 23.60 -22.71
CA GLY A 84 -8.87 23.64 -24.17
C GLY A 84 -9.48 24.93 -24.75
N ASN A 85 -9.40 25.12 -26.07
CA ASN A 85 -9.99 26.31 -26.70
C ASN A 85 -11.49 26.12 -26.97
N ALA A 86 -12.21 27.23 -27.11
CA ALA A 86 -13.59 27.19 -27.56
C ALA A 86 -13.69 26.54 -28.96
N GLY A 87 -14.58 25.58 -29.11
CA GLY A 87 -14.80 24.87 -30.37
C GLY A 87 -13.85 23.71 -30.66
N ASP A 88 -12.84 23.47 -29.83
CA ASP A 88 -12.01 22.27 -29.93
C ASP A 88 -12.77 21.04 -29.39
N VAL A 89 -12.62 19.90 -30.05
CA VAL A 89 -13.21 18.64 -29.58
C VAL A 89 -12.36 18.10 -28.43
N PRO A 90 -12.95 17.74 -27.27
CA PRO A 90 -12.20 17.17 -26.15
C PRO A 90 -11.52 15.86 -26.54
N PRO A 91 -10.34 15.55 -25.95
CA PRO A 91 -9.68 14.27 -26.18
C PRO A 91 -10.56 13.12 -25.69
N VAL A 92 -10.53 12.01 -26.41
CA VAL A 92 -11.23 10.77 -26.05
C VAL A 92 -10.19 9.68 -25.84
N HIS A 93 -10.25 9.03 -24.68
CA HIS A 93 -9.41 7.90 -24.33
C HIS A 93 -10.20 6.60 -24.47
N PHE A 94 -9.69 5.70 -25.30
CA PHE A 94 -10.26 4.36 -25.49
C PHE A 94 -9.40 3.36 -24.71
N PRO A 95 -9.96 2.67 -23.70
CA PRO A 95 -9.25 1.62 -22.97
C PRO A 95 -8.81 0.47 -23.88
N ASP A 96 -7.61 -0.08 -23.64
CA ASP A 96 -7.04 -1.16 -24.46
C ASP A 96 -7.78 -2.51 -24.29
N ASP A 97 -8.39 -2.73 -23.12
CA ASP A 97 -9.05 -3.99 -22.76
C ASP A 97 -10.50 -4.07 -23.25
N GLY A 98 -11.11 -2.93 -23.62
CA GLY A 98 -12.50 -2.84 -24.10
C GLY A 98 -13.58 -3.16 -23.07
N GLU A 99 -13.20 -3.42 -21.82
CA GLU A 99 -14.14 -3.70 -20.71
C GLU A 99 -14.70 -2.40 -20.11
N GLN A 100 -13.97 -1.30 -20.27
CA GLN A 100 -14.36 0.03 -19.81
C GLN A 100 -14.91 0.88 -20.96
N GLU A 101 -15.90 1.71 -20.65
CA GLU A 101 -16.43 2.70 -21.58
C GLU A 101 -15.36 3.77 -21.90
N PRO A 102 -15.34 4.31 -23.13
CA PRO A 102 -14.41 5.40 -23.48
C PRO A 102 -14.60 6.63 -22.59
N ALA A 103 -13.49 7.21 -22.14
CA ALA A 103 -13.50 8.42 -21.33
C ALA A 103 -13.29 9.67 -22.20
N ILE A 104 -13.99 10.77 -21.88
CA ILE A 104 -13.88 12.05 -22.57
C ILE A 104 -13.26 13.09 -21.63
N GLY A 105 -12.31 13.88 -22.12
CA GLY A 105 -11.69 14.99 -21.40
C GLY A 105 -10.21 14.78 -21.10
N TYR A 106 -9.59 15.81 -20.52
CA TYR A 106 -8.17 15.81 -20.17
C TYR A 106 -7.93 14.98 -18.91
N PRO A 107 -6.81 14.23 -18.84
CA PRO A 107 -6.52 13.39 -17.69
C PRO A 107 -6.16 14.25 -16.46
N VAL A 108 -6.97 14.13 -15.40
CA VAL A 108 -6.75 14.79 -14.11
C VAL A 108 -6.64 13.72 -13.02
N PRO A 109 -5.46 13.55 -12.39
CA PRO A 109 -5.27 12.57 -11.33
C PRO A 109 -5.92 13.03 -10.02
N ILE A 110 -6.54 12.09 -9.30
CA ILE A 110 -6.94 12.26 -7.91
C ILE A 110 -5.68 12.13 -7.04
N ARG A 111 -5.40 13.16 -6.25
CA ARG A 111 -4.22 13.22 -5.38
C ARG A 111 -4.33 12.26 -4.20
N GLU A 112 -3.22 12.09 -3.49
CA GLU A 112 -3.15 11.28 -2.26
C GLU A 112 -4.12 11.74 -1.16
N ASP A 113 -4.51 13.02 -1.17
CA ASP A 113 -5.46 13.63 -0.22
C ASP A 113 -6.92 13.52 -0.65
N GLY A 114 -7.23 12.82 -1.75
CA GLY A 114 -8.59 12.64 -2.27
C GLY A 114 -9.08 13.81 -3.14
N THR A 115 -8.25 14.82 -3.40
CA THR A 115 -8.66 16.01 -4.14
C THR A 115 -8.20 16.02 -5.60
N ILE A 116 -8.92 16.77 -6.43
CA ILE A 116 -8.48 17.17 -7.77
C ILE A 116 -8.11 18.65 -7.81
N ALA A 117 -7.06 19.00 -8.57
CA ALA A 117 -6.77 20.40 -8.91
C ALA A 117 -7.33 20.75 -10.27
N LEU A 118 -8.06 21.86 -10.31
CA LEU A 118 -8.49 22.51 -11.53
C LEU A 118 -8.04 23.97 -11.52
N PRO A 119 -7.80 24.59 -12.68
CA PRO A 119 -7.50 26.01 -12.75
C PRO A 119 -8.65 26.85 -12.16
N LEU A 120 -8.29 28.03 -11.62
CA LEU A 120 -9.22 29.09 -11.19
C LEU A 120 -10.05 28.81 -9.93
N ILE A 121 -9.95 27.63 -9.32
CA ILE A 121 -10.68 27.26 -8.09
C ILE A 121 -9.78 26.54 -7.08
N PRO A 122 -10.13 26.56 -5.78
CA PRO A 122 -9.50 25.67 -4.80
C PRO A 122 -9.70 24.17 -5.16
N PRO A 123 -8.83 23.28 -4.66
CA PRO A 123 -8.99 21.84 -4.85
C PRO A 123 -10.37 21.33 -4.44
N ILE A 124 -10.92 20.41 -5.21
CA ILE A 124 -12.23 19.80 -4.96
C ILE A 124 -12.02 18.40 -4.40
N ASP A 125 -12.68 18.10 -3.28
CA ASP A 125 -12.76 16.77 -2.68
C ASP A 125 -13.71 15.86 -3.49
N VAL A 126 -13.23 14.67 -3.86
CA VAL A 126 -13.95 13.73 -4.74
C VAL A 126 -13.90 12.27 -4.26
N ALA A 127 -13.16 11.96 -3.19
CA ALA A 127 -12.91 10.59 -2.70
C ALA A 127 -13.31 10.41 -1.22
#